data_AF-A0A9E4LY65-F1
#
_entry.id   AF-A0A9E4LY65-F1
#
_cell.length_a   1.000
_cell.length_b   1.000
_cell.length_c   1.000
_cell.angle_alpha   90.00
_cell.angle_beta   90.00
_cell.angle_gamma   90.00
#
_symmetry.space_group_name_H-M   'P 1'
#
loop_
_entity.id
_entity.type
_entity.pdbx_description
1 polymer ?
#
loop_
_entity_poly.entity_id
_entity_poly.type
_entity_poly.pdbx_seq_one_letter_code
_entity_poly.pdbx_strand_id
1 'polypeptide(L)' 'MSAMLIATVRVNDPETYRKYTARTGDIIARHGGRFVVRGGDVTTLEGEAFRDRLVVLEFPDMASL' A
#
# COMPACT_ATOMS: atom_id res chain seq x y z
N MET A 1 13.19 -6.40 13.76
CA MET A 1 12.31 -5.22 13.88
C MET A 1 11.44 -5.21 12.64
N SER A 2 10.12 -5.00 12.78
CA SER A 2 9.21 -4.96 11.63
C SER A 2 9.53 -3.78 10.72
N ALA A 3 9.31 -3.97 9.42
CA ALA A 3 9.47 -2.95 8.39
C ALA A 3 8.11 -2.50 7.87
N MET A 4 7.95 -1.20 7.65
CA MET A 4 6.70 -0.60 7.18
C MET A 4 6.93 0.01 5.80
N LEU A 5 6.18 -0.45 4.79
CA LEU A 5 6.11 0.19 3.48
C LEU A 5 4.85 1.04 3.40
N ILE A 6 5.05 2.31 3.12
CA ILE A 6 3.98 3.30 2.95
C ILE A 6 4.04 3.78 1.50
N ALA A 7 2.97 3.53 0.75
CA ALA A 7 2.85 3.95 -0.63
C ALA A 7 1.66 4.89 -0.81
N THR A 8 1.92 6.06 -1.38
CA THR A 8 0.91 7.01 -1.84
C THR A 8 0.80 6.86 -3.36
N VAL A 9 -0.40 6.53 -3.84
CA VAL A 9 -0.60 6.14 -5.24
C VAL A 9 -1.69 7.00 -5.87
N ARG A 10 -1.33 7.77 -6.88
CA ARG A 10 -2.29 8.39 -7.79
C ARG A 10 -2.66 7.42 -8.90
N VAL A 11 -3.92 7.03 -8.95
CA VAL A 11 -4.42 6.11 -9.98
C VAL A 11 -4.83 6.92 -11.21
N ASN A 12 -3.97 6.95 -12.23
CA ASN A 12 -4.26 7.64 -13.50
C ASN A 12 -5.01 6.72 -14.49
N ASP A 13 -4.75 5.40 -14.44
CA ASP A 13 -5.43 4.39 -15.25
C ASP A 13 -5.97 3.27 -14.33
N PRO A 14 -7.30 3.25 -14.06
CA PRO A 14 -7.92 2.26 -13.20
C PRO A 14 -7.84 0.81 -13.74
N GLU A 15 -7.82 0.61 -15.05
CA GLU A 15 -7.81 -0.74 -15.63
C GLU A 15 -6.43 -1.39 -15.48
N THR A 16 -5.38 -0.65 -15.80
CA THR A 16 -4.00 -1.11 -15.60
C THR A 16 -3.72 -1.31 -14.12
N TYR A 17 -4.18 -0.39 -13.26
CA TYR A 17 -4.03 -0.52 -11.82
C TYR A 17 -4.70 -1.78 -11.27
N ARG A 18 -5.90 -2.14 -11.76
CA ARG A 18 -6.59 -3.38 -11.36
C ARG A 18 -5.74 -4.61 -11.67
N LYS A 19 -5.15 -4.69 -12.87
CA LYS A 19 -4.26 -5.81 -13.27
C LYS A 19 -3.03 -5.91 -12.37
N TYR A 20 -2.45 -4.78 -11.99
CA TYR A 20 -1.34 -4.73 -11.02
C TYR A 20 -1.79 -5.29 -9.66
N THR A 21 -2.84 -4.72 -9.08
CA THR A 21 -3.31 -5.11 -7.72
C THR A 21 -3.75 -6.56 -7.59
N ALA A 22 -4.16 -7.20 -8.69
CA ALA A 22 -4.51 -8.63 -8.73
C ALA A 22 -3.29 -9.53 -8.48
N ARG A 23 -2.07 -9.08 -8.81
CA ARG A 23 -0.83 -9.85 -8.64
C ARG A 23 -0.07 -9.48 -7.36
N THR A 24 -0.19 -8.23 -6.91
CA THR A 24 0.60 -7.72 -5.79
C THR A 24 0.33 -8.46 -4.48
N GLY A 25 -0.92 -8.88 -4.23
CA GLY A 25 -1.30 -9.54 -2.97
C GLY A 25 -0.50 -10.82 -2.71
N ASP A 26 -0.39 -11.69 -3.72
CA ASP A 26 0.33 -12.95 -3.60
C ASP A 26 1.83 -12.74 -3.41
N ILE A 27 2.41 -11.73 -4.06
CA ILE A 27 3.83 -11.38 -3.90
C ILE A 27 4.11 -10.92 -2.47
N ILE A 28 3.29 -10.01 -1.94
CA ILE A 28 3.43 -9.51 -0.57
C ILE A 28 3.36 -10.67 0.43
N ALA A 29 2.37 -11.55 0.28
CA ALA A 29 2.21 -12.70 1.17
C ALA A 29 3.40 -13.69 1.12
N ARG A 30 3.98 -13.92 -0.08
CA ARG A 30 5.18 -14.77 -0.23
C ARG A 30 6.40 -14.25 0.53
N HIS A 31 6.50 -12.95 0.71
CA HIS A 31 7.57 -12.29 1.46
C HIS A 31 7.20 -12.06 2.94
N GLY A 32 6.11 -12.67 3.43
CA GLY A 32 5.65 -12.51 4.82
C GLY A 32 5.04 -11.15 5.13
N GLY A 33 4.75 -10.34 4.09
CA GLY A 33 4.10 -9.05 4.24
C GLY A 33 2.60 -9.17 4.49
N ARG A 34 2.03 -8.20 5.21
CA ARG A 34 0.60 -8.08 5.46
C ARG A 34 0.09 -6.68 5.17
N PHE A 35 -1.13 -6.57 4.66
CA PHE A 35 -1.81 -5.27 4.51
C PHE A 35 -2.26 -4.77 5.88
N VAL A 36 -1.83 -3.56 6.23
CA VAL A 36 -2.37 -2.79 7.37
C VAL A 36 -3.44 -1.83 6.86
N VAL A 37 -3.18 -1.16 5.73
CA VAL A 37 -4.13 -0.28 5.03
C VAL A 37 -4.07 -0.60 3.54
N ARG A 38 -5.23 -0.79 2.89
CA ARG A 38 -5.33 -1.08 1.44
C ARG A 38 -6.24 -0.10 0.72
N GLY A 39 -5.94 1.19 0.80
CA GLY A 39 -6.73 2.27 0.20
C GLY A 39 -8.05 2.51 0.93
N GLY A 40 -8.00 2.57 2.27
CA GLY A 40 -9.11 3.08 3.06
C GLY A 40 -9.22 4.61 2.98
N ASP A 41 -10.29 5.15 3.54
CA ASP A 41 -10.52 6.59 3.60
C ASP A 41 -9.42 7.27 4.44
N VAL A 42 -8.93 8.41 3.95
CA VAL A 42 -7.90 9.20 4.62
C VAL A 42 -8.49 10.53 5.04
N THR A 43 -8.51 10.77 6.34
CA THR A 43 -8.84 12.09 6.91
C THR A 43 -7.56 12.87 7.11
N THR A 44 -7.43 14.01 6.43
CA THR A 44 -6.30 14.92 6.64
C THR A 44 -6.53 15.72 7.92
N LEU A 45 -5.63 15.60 8.90
CA LEU A 45 -5.72 16.34 10.16
C LEU A 45 -5.13 17.75 10.03
N GLU A 46 -4.04 17.91 9.27
CA GLU A 46 -3.34 19.17 9.06
C GLU A 46 -2.81 19.28 7.63
N GLY A 47 -2.73 20.50 7.10
CA GLY A 47 -2.16 20.78 5.77
C GLY A 47 -3.13 20.55 4.60
N GLU A 48 -2.57 20.26 3.43
CA GLU A 48 -3.34 20.03 2.21
C GLU A 48 -4.10 18.71 2.24
N ALA A 49 -5.34 18.72 1.75
CA ALA A 49 -6.18 17.54 1.68
C ALA A 49 -5.51 16.43 0.86
N PHE A 50 -5.40 15.23 1.46
CA PHE A 50 -4.92 14.03 0.79
C PHE A 50 -5.90 13.56 -0.27
N ARG A 51 -5.43 13.39 -1.51
CA ARG A 51 -6.27 13.04 -2.68
C ARG A 51 -5.92 11.71 -3.32
N ASP A 52 -4.81 11.13 -2.92
CA ASP A 52 -4.29 9.90 -3.51
C ASP A 52 -4.76 8.68 -2.70
N ARG A 53 -4.41 7.47 -3.15
CA ARG A 53 -4.68 6.23 -2.42
C ARG A 53 -3.53 5.95 -1.46
N LEU A 54 -3.82 5.63 -0.21
CA LEU A 54 -2.81 5.20 0.77
C LEU A 54 -2.78 3.69 0.93
N VAL A 55 -1.61 3.08 0.82
CA VAL A 55 -1.37 1.67 1.11
C VAL A 55 -0.26 1.55 2.15
N VAL A 56 -0.51 0.78 3.20
CA VAL A 56 0.45 0.49 4.27
C VAL A 56 0.60 -1.01 4.39
N LEU A 57 1.84 -1.49 4.27
CA LEU A 57 2.22 -2.88 4.40
C LEU A 57 3.20 -3.03 5.56
N GLU A 58 3.08 -4.13 6.28
CA GLU A 58 4.02 -4.51 7.34
C GLU A 58 4.71 -5.82 6.96
N PHE A 59 6.03 -5.84 7.11
CA PHE A 59 6.90 -6.98 6.89
C PHE A 59 7.64 -7.34 8.19
N PRO A 60 8.09 -8.59 8.35
CA PRO A 60 8.78 -9.03 9.57
C PRO A 60 10.13 -8.31 9.78
N ASP A 61 10.79 -7.90 8.70
CA ASP A 61 12.05 -7.17 8.70
C ASP A 61 12.31 -6.44 7.36
N MET A 62 13.39 -5.65 7.31
CA MET A 62 13.81 -4.89 6.13
C MET A 62 14.33 -5.75 4.98
N ALA A 63 14.77 -6.99 5.24
CA ALA A 63 15.28 -7.87 4.19
C ALA A 63 14.14 -8.57 3.43
N SER A 64 13.01 -8.74 4.11
CA SER A 64 11.77 -9.26 3.54
C SER A 64 10.98 -8.23 2.75
N LEU A 65 11.25 -6.94 3.00
CA LEU A 65 10.65 -5.81 2.29
C LEU A 65 11.31 -5.59 0.92
#